data_AF-A0A7W6R883-F1
#
_entry.id   AF-A0A7W6R883-F1
#
_cell.length_a   1.000
_cell.length_b   1.000
_cell.length_c   1.000
_cell.angle_alpha   90.00
_cell.angle_beta   90.00
_cell.angle_gamma   90.00
#
_symmetry.space_group_name_H-M   'P 1'
#
loop_
_entity.id
_entity.type
_entity.pdbx_description
1 polymer ?
#
loop_
_entity_poly.entity_id
_entity_poly.type
_entity_poly.pdbx_seq_one_letter_code
_entity_poly.pdbx_strand_id
1 'polypeptide(L)'
;MAKRTMAKETMDRDIMDILSPVLGEELAAAVIEHRKRTLRRPLTAYAARIQAREYLLTGDPAGAAEMQIFRGWQAIKCDWYLKEKAREAQSINSSTRRTTVDAARDFLSGEDHSGDAFGFPGIISH
;
A
#
# COMPACT_ATOMS: atom_id res chain seq x y z
N MET A 1 10.98 35.60 -18.76
CA MET A 1 11.01 34.25 -18.13
C MET A 1 10.97 34.26 -16.59
N ALA A 2 11.39 35.33 -15.89
CA ALA A 2 11.48 35.36 -14.42
C ALA A 2 10.15 35.22 -13.63
N LYS A 3 9.02 35.73 -14.16
CA LYS A 3 7.73 35.74 -13.42
C LYS A 3 7.17 34.34 -13.13
N ARG A 4 7.48 33.36 -13.98
CA ARG A 4 6.94 32.00 -13.88
C ARG A 4 7.67 31.15 -12.82
N THR A 5 8.94 31.46 -12.57
CA THR A 5 9.77 30.76 -11.58
C THR A 5 9.40 31.19 -10.16
N MET A 6 9.27 32.50 -9.91
CA MET A 6 8.91 33.01 -8.59
C MET A 6 7.54 32.51 -8.12
N ALA A 7 6.53 32.53 -9.00
CA ALA A 7 5.20 32.03 -8.66
C ALA A 7 5.21 30.55 -8.27
N LYS A 8 6.06 29.74 -8.89
CA LYS A 8 6.19 28.30 -8.57
C LYS A 8 6.84 28.09 -7.20
N GLU A 9 7.89 28.84 -6.89
CA GLU A 9 8.57 28.76 -5.59
C GLU A 9 7.65 29.18 -4.44
N THR A 10 6.79 30.18 -4.64
CA THR A 10 5.77 30.57 -3.66
C THR A 10 4.77 29.43 -3.43
N MET A 11 4.25 28.82 -4.49
CA MET A 11 3.31 27.69 -4.35
C MET A 11 3.94 26.49 -3.64
N ASP A 12 5.20 26.20 -3.95
CA ASP A 12 5.93 25.10 -3.32
C ASP A 12 6.14 25.33 -1.83
N ARG A 13 6.43 26.58 -1.43
CA ARG A 13 6.52 26.99 -0.04
C ARG A 13 5.16 26.89 0.67
N ASP A 14 4.09 27.40 0.05
CA ASP A 14 2.75 27.32 0.62
C ASP A 14 2.34 25.86 0.90
N ILE A 15 2.68 24.95 -0.02
CA ILE A 15 2.39 23.51 0.13
C ILE A 15 3.24 22.90 1.26
N MET A 16 4.52 23.27 1.36
CA MET A 16 5.38 22.85 2.46
C MET A 16 4.84 23.33 3.81
N ASP A 17 4.40 24.58 3.92
CA ASP A 17 3.82 25.12 5.16
C ASP A 17 2.55 24.38 5.59
N ILE A 18 1.81 23.81 4.64
CA ILE A 18 0.60 23.01 4.90
C ILE A 18 0.93 21.57 5.29
N LEU A 19 1.87 20.91 4.61
CA LEU A 19 2.14 19.49 4.77
C LEU A 19 3.17 19.19 5.87
N SER A 20 4.15 20.06 6.08
CA SER A 20 5.24 19.83 7.05
C SER A 20 4.74 19.67 8.50
N PRO A 21 3.73 20.41 8.99
CA PRO A 21 3.20 20.19 10.34
C PRO A 21 2.55 18.81 10.54
N VAL A 22 2.13 18.14 9.47
CA VAL A 22 1.44 16.84 9.52
C VAL A 22 2.39 15.67 9.24
N LEU A 23 3.35 15.86 8.33
CA LEU A 23 4.22 14.80 7.82
C LEU A 23 5.70 14.94 8.25
N GLY A 24 6.09 16.12 8.74
CA GLY A 24 7.49 16.54 8.80
C GLY A 24 7.99 17.10 7.47
N GLU A 25 9.11 17.82 7.52
CA GLU A 25 9.68 18.51 6.35
C GLU A 25 10.13 17.53 5.25
N GLU A 26 10.79 16.42 5.63
CA GLU A 26 11.33 15.45 4.67
C GLU A 26 10.21 14.78 3.85
N LEU A 27 9.19 14.25 4.54
CA LEU A 27 8.11 13.52 3.90
C LEU A 27 7.18 14.46 3.12
N ALA A 28 6.98 15.69 3.60
CA ALA A 28 6.28 16.72 2.83
C ALA A 28 6.99 17.04 1.52
N ALA A 29 8.32 17.22 1.54
CA ALA A 29 9.11 17.46 0.35
C ALA A 29 9.04 16.26 -0.62
N ALA A 30 9.10 15.04 -0.11
CA ALA A 30 8.99 13.81 -0.91
C ALA A 30 7.63 13.71 -1.62
N VAL A 31 6.52 14.05 -0.96
CA VAL A 31 5.18 14.07 -1.60
C VAL A 31 5.11 15.11 -2.72
N ILE A 32 5.67 16.30 -2.52
CA ILE A 32 5.73 17.36 -3.54
C ILE A 32 6.58 16.90 -4.74
N GLU A 33 7.73 16.29 -4.47
CA GLU A 33 8.60 15.75 -5.51
C GLU A 33 7.89 14.66 -6.31
N HIS A 34 7.26 13.70 -5.64
CA HIS A 34 6.50 12.62 -6.26
C HIS A 34 5.42 13.16 -7.23
N ARG A 35 4.66 14.17 -6.79
CA ARG A 35 3.65 14.85 -7.63
C ARG A 35 4.24 15.50 -8.88
N LYS A 36 5.44 16.09 -8.78
CA LYS A 36 6.10 16.79 -9.87
C LYS A 36 6.82 15.86 -10.84
N ARG A 37 7.61 14.92 -10.32
CA ARG A 37 8.51 14.07 -11.12
C ARG A 37 7.81 12.83 -11.64
N THR A 38 7.10 12.11 -10.77
CA THR A 38 6.44 10.85 -11.13
C THR A 38 5.12 11.10 -11.84
N LEU A 39 4.24 11.90 -11.23
CA LEU A 39 2.88 12.10 -11.75
C LEU A 39 2.75 13.30 -12.70
N ARG A 40 3.77 14.17 -12.74
CA ARG A 40 3.83 15.37 -13.60
C ARG A 40 2.61 16.28 -13.45
N ARG A 41 1.98 16.25 -12.28
CA ARG A 41 0.79 17.01 -11.91
C ARG A 41 1.07 17.72 -10.59
N PRO A 42 1.62 18.95 -10.65
CA PRO A 42 1.98 19.67 -9.44
C PRO A 42 0.77 19.81 -8.52
N LEU A 43 1.03 19.77 -7.22
CA LEU A 43 0.01 19.97 -6.21
C LEU A 43 -0.31 21.47 -6.11
N THR A 44 -1.55 21.81 -5.79
CA THR A 44 -1.94 23.19 -5.44
C THR A 44 -2.04 23.31 -3.93
N ALA A 45 -1.89 24.51 -3.37
CA ALA A 45 -2.05 24.74 -1.92
C ALA A 45 -3.40 24.22 -1.41
N TYR A 46 -4.50 24.44 -2.15
CA TYR A 46 -5.82 23.93 -1.76
C TYR A 46 -5.88 22.39 -1.73
N ALA A 47 -5.30 21.72 -2.74
CA ALA A 47 -5.23 20.27 -2.76
C ALA A 47 -4.35 19.71 -1.62
N ALA A 48 -3.28 20.41 -1.25
CA ALA A 48 -2.45 20.07 -0.09
C ALA A 48 -3.25 20.15 1.21
N ARG A 49 -4.14 21.14 1.37
CA ARG A 49 -5.03 21.22 2.55
C ARG A 49 -6.03 20.07 2.62
N ILE A 50 -6.50 19.59 1.46
CA ILE A 50 -7.34 18.39 1.42
C ILE A 50 -6.53 17.16 1.85
N GLN A 51 -5.33 16.97 1.28
CA GLN A 51 -4.45 15.86 1.66
C GLN A 51 -4.08 15.88 3.14
N ALA A 52 -3.72 17.04 3.70
CA ALA A 52 -3.40 17.19 5.12
C ALA A 52 -4.54 16.71 6.02
N ARG A 53 -5.80 17.05 5.67
CA ARG A 53 -6.97 16.57 6.42
C ARG A 53 -7.13 15.05 6.31
N GLU A 54 -7.00 14.49 5.12
CA GLU A 54 -7.11 13.04 4.91
C GLU A 54 -6.00 12.27 5.65
N TYR A 55 -4.77 12.77 5.68
CA TYR A 55 -3.67 12.20 6.43
C TYR A 55 -3.94 12.18 7.94
N LEU A 56 -4.49 13.26 8.50
CA LEU A 56 -4.84 13.29 9.92
C LEU A 56 -5.96 12.29 10.25
N LEU A 57 -6.90 12.07 9.32
CA LEU A 57 -7.99 11.11 9.51
C LEU A 57 -7.54 9.65 9.52
N THR A 58 -6.35 9.32 9.00
CA THR A 58 -5.86 7.93 9.04
C THR A 58 -5.42 7.49 10.43
N GLY A 59 -5.12 8.43 11.32
CA GLY A 59 -4.45 8.17 12.60
C GLY A 59 -2.95 7.85 12.47
N ASP A 60 -2.46 7.70 11.24
CA ASP A 60 -1.05 7.47 10.87
C ASP A 60 -0.73 8.27 9.60
N PRO A 61 -0.47 9.58 9.74
CA PRO A 61 -0.22 10.49 8.61
C PRO A 61 1.02 10.09 7.80
N ALA A 62 2.09 9.69 8.49
CA ALA A 62 3.36 9.33 7.86
C ALA A 62 3.21 8.06 7.01
N GLY A 63 2.66 6.97 7.57
CA GLY A 63 2.45 5.73 6.84
C GLY A 63 1.52 5.89 5.65
N ALA A 64 0.51 6.78 5.75
CA ALA A 64 -0.36 7.11 4.63
C ALA A 64 0.39 7.84 3.50
N ALA A 65 1.24 8.82 3.82
CA ALA A 65 2.04 9.52 2.81
C ALA A 65 3.08 8.61 2.14
N GLU A 66 3.75 7.76 2.92
CA GLU A 66 4.67 6.74 2.39
C GLU A 66 3.94 5.78 1.44
N MET A 67 2.78 5.28 1.85
CA MET A 67 1.96 4.41 1.00
C MET A 67 1.52 5.12 -0.29
N GLN A 68 1.15 6.39 -0.20
CA GLN A 68 0.80 7.19 -1.38
C GLN A 68 1.97 7.24 -2.38
N ILE A 69 3.20 7.48 -1.90
CA ILE A 69 4.41 7.53 -2.74
C ILE A 69 4.72 6.14 -3.30
N PHE A 70 4.74 5.11 -2.46
CA PHE A 70 5.09 3.74 -2.82
C PHE A 70 4.16 3.18 -3.90
N ARG A 71 2.85 3.45 -3.78
CA ARG A 71 1.84 2.99 -4.73
C ARG A 71 1.63 3.90 -5.93
N GLY A 72 2.34 5.03 -6.00
CA GLY A 72 2.20 5.99 -7.08
C GLY A 72 0.83 6.66 -7.13
N TRP A 73 0.20 6.84 -5.97
CA TRP A 73 -1.14 7.44 -5.91
C TRP A 73 -1.08 8.95 -6.01
N GLN A 74 -2.01 9.52 -6.77
CA GLN A 74 -2.09 10.97 -6.95
C GLN A 74 -2.57 11.70 -5.69
N ALA A 75 -3.43 11.06 -4.91
CA ALA A 75 -3.98 11.55 -3.67
C ALA A 75 -4.28 10.35 -2.77
N ILE A 76 -4.48 10.62 -1.49
CA ILE A 76 -4.94 9.61 -0.53
C ILE A 76 -6.28 10.04 0.06
N LYS A 77 -7.11 9.04 0.36
CA LYS A 77 -8.26 9.16 1.26
C LYS A 77 -8.06 8.20 2.41
N CYS A 78 -8.57 8.56 3.58
CA CYS A 78 -8.46 7.70 4.76
C CYS A 78 -9.05 6.29 4.51
N ASP A 79 -10.22 6.22 3.87
CA ASP A 79 -10.85 4.93 3.49
C ASP A 79 -9.95 4.06 2.59
N TRP A 80 -9.22 4.67 1.65
CA TRP A 80 -8.30 3.94 0.76
C TRP A 80 -7.11 3.37 1.52
N TYR A 81 -6.53 4.17 2.42
CA TYR A 81 -5.44 3.74 3.29
C TYR A 81 -5.84 2.55 4.16
N LEU A 82 -6.98 2.66 4.86
CA LEU A 82 -7.45 1.63 5.79
C LEU A 82 -7.78 0.31 5.06
N LYS A 83 -8.42 0.39 3.89
CA LYS A 83 -8.67 -0.77 3.04
C LYS A 83 -7.38 -1.43 2.60
N GLU A 84 -6.37 -0.65 2.22
CA GLU A 84 -5.10 -1.20 1.77
C GLU A 84 -4.32 -1.87 2.91
N LYS A 85 -4.28 -1.25 4.10
CA LYS A 85 -3.72 -1.89 5.30
C LYS A 85 -4.42 -3.21 5.63
N ALA A 86 -5.75 -3.26 5.49
CA ALA A 86 -6.51 -4.50 5.67
C ALA A 86 -6.14 -5.57 4.62
N ARG A 87 -5.95 -5.18 3.35
CA ARG A 87 -5.49 -6.10 2.29
C ARG A 87 -4.08 -6.63 2.54
N GLU A 88 -3.16 -5.78 2.99
CA GLU A 88 -1.79 -6.19 3.34
C GLU A 88 -1.79 -7.17 4.50
N ALA A 89 -2.59 -6.92 5.55
CA ALA A 89 -2.76 -7.85 6.65
C ALA A 89 -3.38 -9.19 6.21
N GLN A 90 -4.31 -9.16 5.24
CA GLN A 90 -4.92 -10.36 4.65
C GLN A 90 -3.97 -11.16 3.74
N SER A 91 -2.99 -10.49 3.11
CA SER A 91 -1.98 -11.19 2.31
C SER A 91 -1.09 -12.05 3.21
N ILE A 92 -0.62 -11.48 4.32
CA ILE A 92 0.29 -12.13 5.27
C ILE A 92 -0.33 -13.40 5.87
N ASN A 93 -1.60 -13.33 6.28
CA ASN A 93 -2.29 -14.49 6.88
C ASN A 93 -2.84 -15.48 5.83
N SER A 94 -2.98 -15.09 4.55
CA SER A 94 -3.29 -16.03 3.47
C SER A 94 -2.13 -16.97 3.12
N SER A 95 -0.87 -16.52 3.32
CA SER A 95 0.31 -17.40 3.24
C SER A 95 0.34 -18.45 4.34
N THR A 96 -0.30 -18.21 5.50
CA THR A 96 -0.42 -19.18 6.60
C THR A 96 -1.63 -20.11 6.43
N ARG A 97 -2.69 -19.67 5.76
CA ARG A 97 -3.85 -20.52 5.44
C ARG A 97 -3.60 -21.25 4.12
N ARG A 98 -2.91 -22.39 4.20
CA ARG A 98 -2.88 -23.41 3.13
C ARG A 98 -4.26 -23.50 2.49
N THR A 99 -4.36 -23.10 1.24
CA THR A 99 -5.62 -23.22 0.50
C THR A 99 -5.88 -24.71 0.24
N THR A 100 -7.15 -25.13 0.13
CA THR A 100 -7.49 -26.53 -0.21
C THR A 100 -6.89 -26.95 -1.56
N VAL A 101 -6.67 -25.99 -2.45
CA VAL A 101 -6.00 -26.17 -3.75
C VAL A 101 -4.48 -26.39 -3.56
N ASP A 102 -3.83 -25.69 -2.63
CA ASP A 102 -2.44 -25.97 -2.24
C ASP A 102 -2.30 -27.35 -1.60
N ALA A 103 -3.21 -27.72 -0.71
CA ALA A 103 -3.21 -29.05 -0.09
C ALA A 103 -3.41 -30.18 -1.12
N ALA A 104 -4.27 -29.97 -2.12
CA ALA A 104 -4.47 -30.92 -3.21
C ALA A 104 -3.26 -30.98 -4.16
N ARG A 105 -2.56 -29.85 -4.37
CA ARG A 105 -1.32 -29.79 -5.16
C ARG A 105 -0.20 -30.57 -4.47
N ASP A 106 0.01 -30.38 -3.17
CA ASP A 106 1.00 -31.16 -2.39
C ASP A 106 0.68 -32.67 -2.41
N PHE A 107 -0.60 -33.06 -2.32
CA PHE A 107 -1.02 -34.46 -2.43
C PHE A 107 -0.71 -35.08 -3.80
N LEU A 108 -0.89 -34.31 -4.89
CA LEU A 108 -0.60 -34.75 -6.26
C LEU A 108 0.88 -34.65 -6.63
N SER A 109 1.64 -33.78 -5.96
CA SER A 109 3.05 -33.52 -6.26
C SER A 109 4.05 -34.50 -5.64
N GLY A 110 3.59 -35.46 -4.82
CA GLY A 110 4.35 -36.69 -4.54
C GLY A 110 5.78 -36.47 -4.03
N GLU A 111 5.95 -35.72 -2.94
CA GLU A 111 7.23 -35.72 -2.22
C GLU A 111 7.21 -36.87 -1.20
N ASP A 112 7.93 -37.93 -1.54
CA ASP A 112 7.98 -39.21 -0.85
C ASP A 112 8.41 -39.07 0.61
N HIS A 113 7.47 -39.34 1.54
CA HIS A 113 7.82 -39.81 2.88
C HIS A 113 7.25 -41.20 3.06
N SER A 114 8.14 -42.18 2.92
CA SER A 114 7.98 -43.59 3.21
C SER A 114 7.52 -43.84 4.66
N GLY A 115 6.65 -44.84 4.84
CA GLY A 115 6.43 -45.51 6.13
C GLY A 115 4.99 -45.83 6.47
N ASP A 116 4.57 -47.04 6.08
CA ASP A 116 3.67 -47.94 6.83
C ASP A 116 2.34 -47.41 7.40
N ALA A 117 1.23 -47.77 6.75
CA ALA A 117 0.00 -48.16 7.45
C ALA A 117 -0.95 -48.97 6.53
N PHE A 118 -0.91 -50.28 6.71
CA PHE A 118 -1.71 -51.33 6.08
C PHE A 118 -3.23 -51.15 6.28
N GLY A 119 -4.04 -51.56 5.28
CA GLY A 119 -5.40 -52.06 5.54
C GLY A 119 -6.46 -51.85 4.46
N PHE A 120 -6.36 -52.52 3.30
CA PHE A 120 -7.52 -52.77 2.43
C PHE A 120 -8.09 -54.17 2.71
N PRO A 121 -9.38 -54.37 3.01
CA PRO A 121 -10.03 -55.64 2.79
C PRO A 121 -10.74 -55.61 1.44
N GLY A 122 -10.17 -56.37 0.50
CA GLY A 122 -10.76 -56.70 -0.78
C GLY A 122 -11.97 -57.62 -0.64
N ILE A 123 -12.96 -57.32 -1.47
CA ILE A 123 -14.16 -58.06 -1.85
C ILE A 123 -13.78 -59.44 -2.42
N ILE A 124 -14.38 -60.53 -1.91
CA ILE A 124 -14.43 -61.85 -2.56
C ILE A 124 -15.90 -62.18 -2.84
N SER A 125 -16.20 -62.45 -4.11
CA SER A 125 -17.50 -62.80 -4.69
C SER A 125 -18.14 -64.09 -4.16
N HIS A 126 -19.45 -64.21 -4.39
CA HIS A 126 -20.14 -65.50 -4.55
C HIS A 126 -21.14 -65.44 -5.70
#